data_AF-A0A8H8MK94-F1
#
_entry.id   AF-A0A8H8MK94-F1
#
_cell.length_a   1.000
_cell.length_b   1.000
_cell.length_c   1.000
_cell.angle_alpha   90.00
_cell.angle_beta   90.00
_cell.angle_gamma   90.00
#
_symmetry.space_group_name_H-M   'P 1'
#
loop_
_entity.id
_entity.type
_entity.pdbx_description
1 polymer ?
#
loop_
_entity_poly.entity_id
_entity_poly.type
_entity_poly.pdbx_seq_one_letter_code
_entity_poly.pdbx_strand_id
1 'polypeptide(L)'
;MLALFEAAWVESHVNNLNCGDRDSLGVFQQRPSQGWCKPRALCLDVKHATNAFINKAIRVAKPSMAAWQLAQAVQVSAFPERYKAAEPKARSIIAAVRGF
;
A
#
# COMPACT_ATOMS: atom_id res chain seq x y z
N MET A 1 2.89 10.52 -3.25
CA MET A 1 1.58 10.37 -2.55
C MET A 1 1.85 9.76 -1.19
N LEU A 2 1.40 10.38 -0.08
CA LEU A 2 1.69 9.89 1.29
C LEU A 2 0.98 8.55 1.61
N ALA A 3 -0.26 8.38 1.13
CA ALA A 3 -1.09 7.18 1.33
C ALA A 3 -0.40 5.87 0.93
N LEU A 4 0.44 5.93 -0.11
CA LEU A 4 1.19 4.78 -0.59
C LEU A 4 2.22 4.31 0.45
N PHE A 5 2.91 5.24 1.10
CA PHE A 5 3.91 4.92 2.12
C PHE A 5 3.27 4.49 3.43
N GLU A 6 2.12 5.07 3.78
CA GLU A 6 1.31 4.60 4.92
C GLU A 6 0.87 3.15 4.72
N ALA A 7 0.34 2.82 3.53
CA ALA A 7 -0.04 1.46 3.20
C ALA A 7 1.18 0.51 3.21
N ALA A 8 2.27 0.84 2.51
CA ALA A 8 3.46 -0.01 2.49
C ALA A 8 4.02 -0.27 3.90
N TRP A 9 4.01 0.74 4.77
CA TRP A 9 4.45 0.59 6.15
C TRP A 9 3.52 -0.33 6.95
N VAL A 10 2.20 -0.12 6.88
CA VAL A 10 1.24 -0.92 7.63
C VAL A 10 1.20 -2.37 7.16
N GLU A 11 1.27 -2.60 5.86
CA GLU A 11 1.09 -3.95 5.29
C GLU A 11 2.33 -4.83 5.45
N SER A 12 3.53 -4.26 5.32
CA SER A 12 4.75 -5.08 5.27
C SER A 12 5.96 -4.44 5.94
N HIS A 13 5.81 -3.28 6.56
CA HIS A 13 6.94 -2.44 6.98
C HIS A 13 7.90 -2.14 5.81
N VAL A 14 7.35 -1.97 4.60
CA VAL A 14 8.08 -1.72 3.33
C VAL A 14 8.95 -2.91 2.88
N ASN A 15 8.61 -4.14 3.28
CA ASN A 15 9.30 -5.34 2.83
C ASN A 15 8.56 -6.03 1.69
N ASN A 16 9.29 -6.51 0.68
CA ASN A 16 8.70 -7.28 -0.42
C ASN A 16 8.56 -8.76 -0.03
N LEU A 17 7.51 -9.09 0.73
CA LEU A 17 7.34 -10.41 1.34
C LEU A 17 6.74 -11.44 0.36
N ASN A 18 7.27 -12.67 0.37
CA ASN A 18 6.70 -13.80 -0.37
C ASN A 18 5.64 -14.59 0.43
N CYS A 19 5.23 -14.05 1.57
CA CYS A 19 4.25 -14.61 2.50
C CYS A 19 3.36 -13.50 3.07
N GLY A 20 2.30 -13.92 3.76
CA GLY A 20 1.28 -13.03 4.31
C GLY A 20 0.05 -13.80 4.78
N ASP A 21 -1.00 -13.08 5.18
CA ASP A 21 -2.30 -13.70 5.45
C ASP A 21 -2.90 -14.29 4.15
N ARG A 22 -3.39 -15.52 4.23
CA ARG A 22 -3.93 -16.29 3.08
C ARG A 22 -2.93 -16.37 1.92
N ASP A 23 -3.22 -15.67 0.82
CA ASP A 23 -2.40 -15.65 -0.39
C ASP A 23 -1.79 -14.26 -0.67
N SER A 24 -1.83 -13.36 0.33
CA SER A 24 -1.27 -12.01 0.26
C SER A 24 0.23 -12.02 0.00
N LEU A 25 0.70 -11.07 -0.80
CA LEU A 25 2.09 -10.97 -1.24
C LEU A 25 2.56 -9.53 -1.39
N GLY A 26 3.87 -9.36 -1.29
CA GLY A 26 4.60 -8.16 -1.64
C GLY A 26 4.41 -7.00 -0.65
N VAL A 27 4.92 -5.85 -1.08
CA VAL A 27 5.04 -4.64 -0.24
C VAL A 27 3.70 -4.09 0.26
N PHE A 28 2.60 -4.40 -0.44
CA PHE A 28 1.24 -3.96 -0.10
C PHE A 28 0.33 -5.11 0.35
N GLN A 29 0.89 -6.31 0.58
CA GLN A 29 0.12 -7.52 0.93
C GLN A 29 -1.10 -7.74 0.02
N GLN A 30 -0.90 -7.55 -1.28
CA GLN A 30 -1.94 -7.69 -2.29
C GLN A 30 -2.27 -9.16 -2.54
N ARG A 31 -3.56 -9.46 -2.77
CA ARG A 31 -4.05 -10.83 -2.96
C ARG A 31 -4.32 -11.15 -4.42
N PRO A 32 -3.58 -12.09 -5.05
CA PRO A 32 -3.91 -12.61 -6.38
C PRO A 32 -5.34 -13.11 -6.48
N SER A 33 -5.86 -13.80 -5.46
CA SER A 33 -7.25 -14.31 -5.45
C SER A 33 -8.31 -13.20 -5.46
N GLN A 34 -7.95 -11.96 -5.13
CA GLN A 34 -8.84 -10.79 -5.19
C GLN A 34 -8.58 -9.94 -6.45
N GLY A 35 -7.82 -10.45 -7.41
CA GLY A 35 -7.59 -9.80 -8.69
C GLY A 35 -6.56 -8.68 -8.67
N TRP A 36 -5.79 -8.53 -7.57
CA TRP A 36 -4.74 -7.52 -7.51
C TRP A 36 -3.60 -7.78 -8.51
N CYS A 37 -3.30 -9.05 -8.79
CA CYS A 37 -2.19 -9.45 -9.64
C CYS A 37 -2.52 -10.76 -10.38
N LYS A 38 -2.22 -10.82 -11.68
CA LYS A 38 -2.27 -12.06 -12.46
C LYS A 38 -1.17 -12.03 -13.53
N PRO A 39 -0.19 -12.95 -13.51
CA PRO A 39 -0.01 -14.08 -12.58
C PRO A 39 0.37 -13.65 -11.14
N ARG A 40 0.33 -14.61 -10.18
CA ARG A 40 0.68 -14.42 -8.75
C ARG A 40 2.00 -13.67 -8.54
N ALA A 41 3.00 -13.97 -9.37
CA ALA A 41 4.33 -13.36 -9.29
C ALA A 41 4.32 -11.82 -9.44
N LEU A 42 3.31 -11.24 -10.11
CA LEU A 42 3.22 -9.79 -10.27
C LEU A 42 2.97 -9.05 -8.95
N CYS A 43 2.47 -9.71 -7.89
CA CYS A 43 2.40 -9.09 -6.57
C CYS A 43 3.78 -8.88 -5.93
N LEU A 44 4.80 -9.63 -6.37
CA LEU A 44 6.19 -9.48 -5.93
C LEU A 44 7.00 -8.51 -6.78
N ASP A 45 6.47 -8.09 -7.93
CA ASP A 45 7.03 -6.98 -8.69
C ASP A 45 6.56 -5.67 -8.03
N VAL A 46 7.47 -5.01 -7.31
CA VAL A 46 7.18 -3.76 -6.59
C VAL A 46 6.67 -2.67 -7.53
N LYS A 47 7.14 -2.60 -8.78
CA LYS A 47 6.67 -1.62 -9.77
C LYS A 47 5.23 -1.91 -10.17
N HIS A 48 4.89 -3.18 -10.43
CA HIS A 48 3.53 -3.58 -10.73
C HIS A 48 2.58 -3.30 -9.55
N ALA A 49 2.96 -3.76 -8.34
CA ALA A 49 2.15 -3.60 -7.13
C ALA A 49 1.88 -2.11 -6.80
N THR A 50 2.89 -1.27 -6.98
CA THR A 50 2.81 0.20 -6.83
C THR A 50 1.81 0.80 -7.83
N ASN A 51 1.92 0.44 -9.11
CA ASN A 51 1.00 0.93 -10.13
C ASN A 51 -0.44 0.45 -9.88
N ALA A 52 -0.63 -0.80 -9.46
CA ALA A 52 -1.95 -1.32 -9.10
C ALA A 52 -2.59 -0.54 -7.95
N PHE A 53 -1.82 -0.23 -6.89
CA PHE A 53 -2.25 0.62 -5.80
C PHE A 53 -2.66 2.01 -6.31
N ILE A 54 -1.79 2.69 -7.07
CA ILE A 54 -2.04 4.04 -7.60
C ILE A 54 -3.28 4.07 -8.49
N ASN A 55 -3.44 3.09 -9.38
CA ASN A 55 -4.59 2.98 -10.27
C ASN A 55 -5.91 2.83 -9.50
N LYS A 56 -5.91 2.10 -8.38
CA LYS A 56 -7.09 2.03 -7.50
C LYS A 56 -7.27 3.35 -6.74
N ALA A 57 -6.20 3.95 -6.24
CA ALA A 57 -6.23 5.23 -5.53
C ALA A 57 -6.85 6.34 -6.37
N ILE A 58 -6.43 6.50 -7.64
CA ILE A 58 -6.98 7.49 -8.57
C ILE A 58 -8.50 7.32 -8.74
N ARG A 59 -8.99 6.08 -8.80
CA ARG A 59 -10.43 5.79 -8.97
C ARG A 59 -11.28 6.11 -7.74
N VAL A 60 -10.72 5.99 -6.54
CA VAL A 60 -11.47 6.14 -5.27
C VAL A 60 -11.22 7.47 -4.56
N ALA A 61 -10.20 8.23 -4.99
CA ALA A 61 -9.81 9.48 -4.36
C ALA A 61 -10.93 10.53 -4.42
N LYS A 62 -11.09 11.25 -3.32
CA LYS A 62 -11.94 12.44 -3.22
C LYS A 62 -11.09 13.61 -2.70
N PRO A 63 -11.35 14.86 -3.12
CA PRO A 63 -10.53 16.01 -2.72
C PRO A 63 -10.40 16.22 -1.21
N SER A 64 -11.41 15.82 -0.43
CA SER A 64 -11.42 15.95 1.03
C SER A 64 -10.72 14.82 1.79
N MET A 65 -10.23 13.78 1.10
CA MET A 65 -9.60 12.65 1.77
C MET A 65 -8.20 13.02 2.26
N ALA A 66 -7.94 12.76 3.54
CA ALA A 66 -6.59 12.63 4.07
C ALA A 66 -5.90 11.39 3.47
N ALA A 67 -4.57 11.35 3.55
CA ALA A 67 -3.77 10.26 3.01
C ALA A 67 -4.19 8.89 3.56
N TRP A 68 -4.38 8.78 4.88
CA TRP A 68 -4.78 7.53 5.52
C TRP A 68 -6.17 7.07 5.09
N GLN A 69 -7.09 7.99 4.79
CA GLN A 69 -8.42 7.67 4.28
C GLN A 69 -8.34 7.10 2.86
N LEU A 70 -7.43 7.63 2.04
CA LEU A 70 -7.17 7.09 0.71
C LEU A 70 -6.51 5.70 0.79
N ALA A 71 -5.54 5.51 1.69
CA ALA A 71 -4.93 4.20 1.95
C ALA A 71 -5.99 3.16 2.36
N GLN A 72 -6.87 3.52 3.31
CA GLN A 72 -8.01 2.70 3.71
C GLN A 72 -8.97 2.41 2.55
N ALA A 73 -9.31 3.41 1.73
CA ALA A 73 -10.22 3.22 0.59
C ALA A 73 -9.64 2.26 -0.47
N VAL A 74 -8.31 2.22 -0.60
CA VAL A 74 -7.61 1.32 -1.52
C VAL A 74 -7.50 -0.09 -0.94
N GLN A 75 -7.07 -0.24 0.32
CA GLN A 75 -6.79 -1.54 0.92
C GLN A 75 -8.00 -2.21 1.57
N VAL A 76 -8.97 -1.43 2.05
CA VAL A 76 -10.19 -1.91 2.71
C VAL A 76 -9.86 -2.81 3.91
N SER A 77 -9.00 -2.32 4.80
CA SER A 77 -8.58 -3.03 6.01
C SER A 77 -9.65 -2.97 7.11
N ALA A 78 -9.65 -3.99 7.99
CA ALA A 78 -10.47 -3.98 9.21
C ALA A 78 -9.95 -2.99 10.28
N PHE A 79 -8.74 -2.45 10.11
CA PHE A 79 -8.09 -1.57 11.09
C PHE A 79 -7.63 -0.24 10.45
N PRO A 80 -8.57 0.62 10.00
CA PRO A 80 -8.26 1.85 9.25
C PRO A 80 -7.32 2.81 9.98
N GLU A 81 -7.42 2.90 11.31
CA GLU A 81 -6.61 3.80 12.14
C GLU A 81 -5.11 3.48 12.09
N ARG A 82 -4.72 2.26 11.65
CA ARG A 82 -3.30 1.91 11.47
C ARG A 82 -2.64 2.78 10.40
N TYR A 83 -3.35 3.13 9.33
CA TYR A 83 -2.79 4.01 8.29
C TYR A 83 -2.62 5.43 8.82
N LYS A 84 -3.54 5.92 9.66
CA LYS A 84 -3.41 7.22 10.30
C LYS A 84 -2.20 7.26 11.24
N ALA A 85 -2.01 6.22 12.03
CA ALA A 85 -0.85 6.09 12.92
C ALA A 85 0.48 5.96 12.16
N ALA A 86 0.45 5.52 10.89
CA ALA A 86 1.64 5.35 10.07
C ALA A 86 2.21 6.66 9.50
N GLU A 87 1.47 7.76 9.52
CA GLU A 87 1.85 9.04 8.90
C GLU A 87 3.28 9.50 9.26
N PRO A 88 3.71 9.54 10.55
CA PRO A 88 5.06 9.98 10.90
C PRO A 88 6.15 9.12 10.26
N LYS A 89 5.93 7.80 10.22
CA LYS A 89 6.89 6.86 9.63
C LYS A 89 6.92 6.96 8.11
N ALA A 90 5.76 7.06 7.48
CA ALA A 90 5.64 7.31 6.04
C ALA A 90 6.37 8.58 5.61
N ARG A 91 6.24 9.67 6.38
CA ARG A 91 7.00 10.92 6.16
C ARG A 91 8.50 10.72 6.30
N SER A 92 8.97 9.97 7.30
CA SER A 92 10.40 9.68 7.47
C SER A 92 10.98 8.88 6.29
N ILE A 93 10.22 7.93 5.75
CA ILE A 93 10.65 7.12 4.59
C ILE A 93 10.80 8.02 3.37
N ILE A 94 9.81 8.90 3.10
CA ILE A 94 9.87 9.85 1.99
C ILE A 94 11.08 10.78 2.14
N ALA A 95 11.34 11.29 3.35
CA ALA A 95 12.47 12.17 3.61
C ALA A 95 13.80 11.46 3.36
N ALA A 96 13.95 10.21 3.80
CA ALA A 96 15.15 9.42 3.56
C ALA A 96 15.41 9.21 2.06
N VAL A 97 14.37 8.91 1.27
CA VAL A 97 14.50 8.71 -0.19
C VAL A 97 14.86 10.01 -0.92
N ARG A 98 14.36 11.17 -0.47
CA ARG A 98 14.66 12.48 -1.08
C ARG A 98 16.06 13.02 -0.75
N GLY A 99 16.71 12.47 0.27
CA GLY A 99 18.07 12.83 0.66
C GLY A 99 19.16 12.13 -0.16
N PHE A 100 18.76 11.23 -1.08
CA PHE A 100 19.59 10.66 -2.14
C PHE A 100 19.35 11.39 -3.45
#